data_AF-A0A9E2KSB8-F1
#
_entry.id   AF-A0A9E2KSB8-F1
#
_cell.length_a   1.000
_cell.length_b   1.000
_cell.length_c   1.000
_cell.angle_alpha   90.00
_cell.angle_beta   90.00
_cell.angle_gamma   90.00
#
_symmetry.space_group_name_H-M   'P 1'
#
loop_
_entity.id
_entity.type
_entity.pdbx_description
1 polymer ?
#
loop_
_entity_poly.entity_id
_entity_poly.type
_entity_poly.pdbx_seq_one_letter_code
_entity_poly.pdbx_strand_id
1 'polypeptide(L)'
;MTKKKNSRSHPKLIAFLIILIAFGIFYGWGAVYYQKNLQVNRIIAAMNDPKVGMAKYVTASDPDVTLTDAKLRPLQNYFKENPKAAKELENNLRHDKNNQQIKLVNSGSHFLLFPKYTLKVQVYRPQVQTNHPNSVLTVNDHNLGKMDGANQNFYQDLGQVFPGRYHLLVKTKVAGRKLTADAIVNIWSSKTINMTIKTGTFQIRSVSKGIVYINDKKVKVLDQNGQASFKNYPLAKDTELYIKASYQGKTIKSEKVKDLSSSINSEFSNSEDDTSDYGSVTNYAGNQNRDVYQDVEGDYVVNPLWTGLITRNEAGKLLYRNYLKPNADNFVDKKKNKSYKNLLKNKLNKKKVKLAVKVIKILPAGDNYSDVNYQLVCKFKQNGKKTKKVINYENGIFHRSGEKQLIKHLGKKVK
;
A
#
# COMPACT_ATOMS: atom_id res chain seq x y z
N MET A 1 3.42 65.97 -90.29
CA MET A 1 2.47 64.94 -89.79
C MET A 1 3.25 63.77 -89.22
N THR A 2 3.25 63.57 -87.91
CA THR A 2 3.73 62.32 -87.27
C THR A 2 2.80 61.98 -86.11
N LYS A 3 2.07 60.88 -86.26
CA LYS A 3 0.99 60.40 -85.37
C LYS A 3 1.55 60.04 -83.98
N LYS A 4 1.03 60.68 -82.94
CA LYS A 4 1.23 60.31 -81.52
C LYS A 4 0.47 59.00 -81.25
N LYS A 5 1.20 57.91 -80.99
CA LYS A 5 0.65 56.58 -80.70
C LYS A 5 0.04 56.61 -79.28
N ASN A 6 -1.29 56.64 -79.20
CA ASN A 6 -2.03 56.52 -77.94
C ASN A 6 -1.74 55.15 -77.30
N SER A 7 -0.97 55.14 -76.21
CA SER A 7 -0.89 54.00 -75.31
C SER A 7 -2.23 53.87 -74.61
N ARG A 8 -3.09 52.94 -75.08
CA ARG A 8 -4.27 52.52 -74.34
C ARG A 8 -3.78 51.81 -73.09
N SER A 9 -3.84 52.46 -71.93
CA SER A 9 -3.65 51.76 -70.66
C SER A 9 -4.75 50.69 -70.57
N HIS A 10 -4.36 49.44 -70.33
CA HIS A 10 -5.28 48.33 -70.15
C HIS A 10 -5.40 48.04 -68.64
N PRO A 11 -6.13 48.86 -67.85
CA PRO A 11 -6.19 48.71 -66.39
C PRO A 11 -6.73 47.33 -65.98
N LYS A 12 -7.63 46.73 -66.80
CA LYS A 12 -8.13 45.37 -66.60
C LYS A 12 -7.06 44.30 -66.77
N LEU A 13 -6.10 44.50 -67.67
CA LEU A 13 -5.01 43.56 -67.96
C LEU A 13 -3.90 43.66 -66.90
N ILE A 14 -3.62 44.87 -66.43
CA ILE A 14 -2.73 45.12 -65.29
C ILE A 14 -3.33 44.52 -64.00
N ALA A 15 -4.62 44.73 -63.74
CA ALA A 15 -5.30 44.14 -62.59
C ALA A 15 -5.30 42.60 -62.64
N PHE A 16 -5.55 42.01 -63.81
CA PHE A 16 -5.46 40.56 -64.00
C PHE A 16 -4.05 40.02 -63.71
N LEU A 17 -3.01 40.69 -64.20
CA LEU A 17 -1.63 40.29 -63.94
C LEU A 17 -1.26 40.37 -62.45
N ILE A 18 -1.72 41.41 -61.74
CA ILE A 18 -1.52 41.55 -60.29
C ILE A 18 -2.21 40.39 -59.53
N ILE A 19 -3.43 40.03 -59.90
CA ILE A 19 -4.15 38.90 -59.29
C ILE A 19 -3.41 37.59 -59.55
N LEU A 20 -2.88 37.38 -60.76
CA LEU A 20 -2.14 36.18 -61.12
C LEU A 20 -0.83 36.06 -60.31
N ILE A 21 -0.10 37.16 -60.15
CA ILE A 21 1.11 37.21 -59.32
C ILE A 21 0.77 36.96 -57.84
N ALA A 22 -0.27 37.61 -57.32
CA ALA A 22 -0.73 37.41 -55.95
C ALA A 22 -1.15 35.96 -55.70
N PHE A 23 -1.83 35.33 -56.66
CA PHE A 23 -2.19 33.92 -56.62
C PHE A 23 -0.96 33.01 -56.66
N GLY A 24 0.05 33.32 -57.49
CA GLY A 24 1.32 32.58 -57.54
C GLY A 24 2.08 32.63 -56.22
N ILE A 25 2.15 33.80 -55.58
CA ILE A 25 2.75 33.97 -54.24
C ILE A 25 1.96 33.19 -53.18
N PHE A 26 0.63 33.33 -53.20
CA PHE A 26 -0.27 32.61 -52.29
C PHE A 26 -0.12 31.09 -52.43
N TYR A 27 -0.07 30.59 -53.67
CA TYR A 27 0.11 29.18 -53.96
C TYR A 27 1.49 28.68 -53.53
N GLY A 28 2.57 29.42 -53.84
CA GLY A 28 3.93 29.05 -53.44
C GLY A 28 4.08 28.97 -51.92
N TRP A 29 3.59 29.99 -51.20
CA TRP A 29 3.59 29.99 -49.74
C TRP A 29 2.73 28.86 -49.17
N GLY A 30 1.51 28.69 -49.68
CA GLY A 30 0.59 27.65 -49.22
C GLY A 30 1.10 26.24 -49.49
N ALA A 31 1.72 26.01 -50.65
CA ALA A 31 2.32 24.73 -51.00
C ALA A 31 3.42 24.33 -50.02
N VAL A 32 4.24 25.27 -49.54
CA VAL A 32 5.21 25.00 -48.47
C VAL A 32 4.52 24.86 -47.13
N TYR A 33 3.71 25.84 -46.69
CA TYR A 33 3.11 25.85 -45.36
C TYR A 33 2.24 24.63 -45.07
N TYR A 34 1.51 24.12 -46.08
CA TYR A 34 0.64 22.96 -45.99
C TYR A 34 1.30 21.65 -46.45
N GLN A 35 2.63 21.59 -46.60
CA GLN A 35 3.32 20.31 -46.78
C GLN A 35 3.07 19.35 -45.61
N LYS A 36 2.96 18.06 -45.92
CA LYS A 36 2.75 16.98 -44.96
C LYS A 36 3.75 17.06 -43.78
N ASN A 37 5.04 17.18 -44.05
CA ASN A 37 6.08 17.21 -43.02
C ASN A 37 5.95 18.41 -42.07
N LEU A 38 5.62 19.60 -42.58
CA LEU A 38 5.42 20.79 -41.75
C LEU A 38 4.12 20.71 -40.94
N GLN A 39 3.07 20.09 -41.49
CA GLN A 39 1.86 19.77 -40.72
C GLN A 39 2.18 18.78 -39.60
N VAL A 40 2.92 17.70 -39.87
CA VAL A 40 3.37 16.74 -38.85
C VAL A 40 4.20 17.41 -37.77
N ASN A 41 5.10 18.35 -38.10
CA ASN A 41 5.86 19.10 -37.09
C ASN A 41 4.94 19.84 -36.12
N ARG A 42 3.93 20.53 -36.64
CA ARG A 42 2.97 21.28 -35.81
C ARG A 42 2.10 20.36 -34.96
N ILE A 43 1.67 19.23 -35.52
CA ILE A 43 0.92 18.19 -34.82
C ILE A 43 1.73 17.63 -33.66
N ILE A 44 2.99 17.25 -33.88
CA ILE A 44 3.87 16.69 -32.85
C ILE A 44 4.25 17.73 -31.79
N ALA A 45 4.50 18.98 -32.20
CA ALA A 45 4.76 20.07 -31.27
C ALA A 45 3.55 20.30 -30.34
N ALA A 46 2.33 20.34 -30.89
CA ALA A 46 1.11 20.45 -30.11
C ALA A 46 0.87 19.20 -29.23
N MET A 47 1.18 18.01 -29.72
CA MET A 47 1.06 16.76 -28.94
C MET A 47 1.98 16.76 -27.71
N ASN A 48 3.20 17.28 -27.84
CA ASN A 48 4.20 17.27 -26.77
C ASN A 48 4.03 18.42 -25.76
N ASP A 49 3.18 19.40 -26.04
CA ASP A 49 2.90 20.52 -25.13
C ASP A 49 1.40 20.55 -24.73
N PRO A 50 1.05 20.07 -23.52
CA PRO A 50 -0.32 20.12 -23.00
C PRO A 50 -0.94 21.52 -22.88
N LYS A 51 -0.16 22.59 -23.03
CA LYS A 51 -0.66 23.98 -23.06
C LYS A 51 -1.19 24.38 -24.43
N VAL A 52 -0.80 23.67 -25.49
CA VAL A 52 -1.22 23.95 -26.86
C VAL A 52 -2.49 23.16 -27.19
N GLY A 53 -3.49 23.84 -27.75
CA GLY A 53 -4.72 23.19 -28.20
C GLY A 53 -4.47 22.19 -29.34
N MET A 54 -4.97 20.97 -29.15
CA MET A 54 -4.78 19.83 -30.04
C MET A 54 -6.03 19.43 -30.83
N ALA A 55 -7.22 19.89 -30.44
CA ALA A 55 -8.49 19.50 -31.06
C ALA A 55 -8.51 19.77 -32.57
N LYS A 56 -7.93 20.89 -33.04
CA LYS A 56 -7.84 21.22 -34.48
C LYS A 56 -7.01 20.23 -35.31
N TYR A 57 -6.16 19.43 -34.67
CA TYR A 57 -5.25 18.49 -35.29
C TYR A 57 -5.70 17.03 -35.19
N VAL A 58 -6.83 16.77 -34.53
CA VAL A 58 -7.31 15.42 -34.25
C VAL A 58 -8.66 15.19 -34.89
N THR A 59 -8.93 13.94 -35.22
CA THR A 59 -10.23 13.43 -35.61
C THR A 59 -10.46 12.16 -34.80
N ALA A 60 -11.57 12.09 -34.07
CA ALA A 60 -11.90 10.88 -33.32
C ALA A 60 -12.19 9.72 -34.29
N SER A 61 -11.90 8.48 -33.87
CA SER A 61 -12.30 7.30 -34.64
C SER A 61 -13.81 7.13 -34.68
N ASP A 62 -14.49 7.57 -33.61
CA ASP A 62 -15.93 7.58 -33.44
C ASP A 62 -16.46 9.01 -33.62
N PRO A 63 -17.39 9.26 -34.56
CA PRO A 63 -17.91 10.60 -34.83
C PRO A 63 -18.74 11.19 -33.70
N ASP A 64 -19.28 10.37 -32.79
CA ASP A 64 -20.16 10.82 -31.70
C ASP A 64 -19.36 11.41 -30.52
N VAL A 65 -18.03 11.24 -30.52
CA VAL A 65 -17.15 11.82 -29.49
C VAL A 65 -16.88 13.29 -29.77
N THR A 66 -17.42 14.16 -28.92
CA THR A 66 -17.08 15.59 -28.95
C THR A 66 -15.60 15.80 -28.69
N LEU A 67 -14.91 16.36 -29.68
CA LEU A 67 -13.48 16.66 -29.62
C LEU A 67 -13.25 18.00 -28.90
N THR A 68 -12.48 17.97 -27.82
CA THR A 68 -12.07 19.18 -27.08
C THR A 68 -10.62 19.06 -26.66
N ASP A 69 -9.93 20.18 -26.47
CA ASP A 69 -8.55 20.18 -25.99
C ASP A 69 -8.43 19.50 -24.62
N ALA A 70 -9.40 19.70 -23.73
CA ALA A 70 -9.44 19.08 -22.41
C ALA A 70 -9.45 17.55 -22.48
N LYS A 71 -10.22 16.95 -23.39
CA LYS A 71 -10.27 15.49 -23.58
C LYS A 71 -9.01 14.90 -24.22
N LEU A 72 -8.18 15.72 -24.87
CA LEU A 72 -6.90 15.31 -25.46
C LEU A 72 -5.71 15.50 -24.53
N ARG A 73 -5.86 16.22 -23.41
CA ARG A 73 -4.81 16.38 -22.40
C ARG A 73 -4.21 15.06 -21.92
N PRO A 74 -4.98 13.97 -21.67
CA PRO A 74 -4.39 12.68 -21.30
C PRO A 74 -3.40 12.16 -22.34
N LEU A 75 -3.71 12.33 -23.64
CA LEU A 75 -2.84 11.93 -24.74
C LEU A 75 -1.56 12.76 -24.78
N GLN A 76 -1.69 14.10 -24.65
CA GLN A 76 -0.54 15.00 -24.61
C GLN A 76 0.37 14.72 -23.41
N ASN A 77 -0.23 14.51 -22.22
CA ASN A 77 0.50 14.15 -21.00
C ASN A 77 1.24 12.83 -21.15
N TYR A 78 0.67 11.84 -21.84
CA TYR A 78 1.38 10.60 -22.13
C TYR A 78 2.62 10.85 -22.97
N PHE A 79 2.52 11.56 -24.09
CA PHE A 79 3.66 11.78 -24.99
C PHE A 79 4.74 12.68 -24.38
N LYS A 80 4.34 13.67 -23.58
CA LYS A 80 5.27 14.49 -22.79
C LYS A 80 6.12 13.65 -21.83
N GLU A 81 5.48 12.71 -21.11
CA GLU A 81 6.17 11.80 -20.18
C GLU A 81 6.88 10.64 -20.90
N ASN A 82 6.63 10.43 -22.19
CA ASN A 82 7.23 9.36 -23.01
C ASN A 82 7.86 9.91 -24.31
N PRO A 83 8.99 10.65 -24.24
CA PRO A 83 9.61 11.28 -25.42
C PRO A 83 10.02 10.30 -26.52
N LYS A 84 10.34 9.05 -26.17
CA LYS A 84 10.65 7.99 -27.14
C LYS A 84 9.43 7.64 -27.99
N ALA A 85 8.27 7.46 -27.36
CA ALA A 85 7.02 7.19 -28.05
C ALA A 85 6.62 8.36 -28.96
N ALA A 86 6.89 9.61 -28.54
CA ALA A 86 6.63 10.79 -29.37
C ALA A 86 7.49 10.80 -30.64
N LYS A 87 8.79 10.50 -30.52
CA LYS A 87 9.72 10.38 -31.67
C LYS A 87 9.33 9.24 -32.60
N GLU A 88 8.90 8.11 -32.05
CA GLU A 88 8.42 6.99 -32.84
C GLU A 88 7.14 7.34 -33.61
N LEU A 89 6.17 7.99 -32.95
CA LEU A 89 4.96 8.48 -33.60
C LEU A 89 5.32 9.46 -34.73
N GLU A 90 6.19 10.44 -34.48
CA GLU A 90 6.64 11.38 -35.50
C GLU A 90 7.23 10.65 -36.72
N ASN A 91 8.13 9.71 -36.49
CA ASN A 91 8.73 8.91 -37.55
C ASN A 91 7.67 8.13 -38.34
N ASN A 92 6.71 7.54 -37.65
CA ASN A 92 5.63 6.76 -38.28
C ASN A 92 4.71 7.64 -39.14
N LEU A 93 4.35 8.83 -38.67
CA LEU A 93 3.52 9.77 -39.42
C LEU A 93 4.21 10.31 -40.68
N ARG A 94 5.54 10.50 -40.64
CA ARG A 94 6.32 10.92 -41.81
C ARG A 94 6.35 9.86 -42.90
N HIS A 95 6.56 8.60 -42.50
CA HIS A 95 6.79 7.47 -43.41
C HIS A 95 5.52 6.64 -43.69
N ASP A 96 4.33 7.16 -43.41
CA ASP A 96 3.04 6.49 -43.64
C ASP A 96 2.92 5.10 -42.96
N LYS A 97 3.68 4.89 -41.87
CA LYS A 97 3.60 3.68 -41.04
C LYS A 97 2.42 3.80 -40.08
N ASN A 98 1.22 3.73 -40.65
CA ASN A 98 -0.02 3.86 -39.90
C ASN A 98 -0.21 2.66 -38.96
N ASN A 99 -0.59 2.92 -37.71
CA ASN A 99 -1.08 1.91 -36.79
C ASN A 99 -2.59 2.08 -36.55
N GLN A 100 -3.22 1.09 -35.92
CA GLN A 100 -4.67 1.12 -35.68
C GLN A 100 -5.11 2.15 -34.62
N GLN A 101 -4.17 2.63 -33.79
CA GLN A 101 -4.48 3.50 -32.65
C GLN A 101 -4.40 4.99 -33.01
N ILE A 102 -3.39 5.40 -33.77
CA ILE A 102 -3.15 6.76 -34.24
C ILE A 102 -2.60 6.70 -35.66
N LYS A 103 -3.28 7.36 -36.59
CA LYS A 103 -2.84 7.46 -37.98
C LYS A 103 -3.06 8.84 -38.57
N LEU A 104 -2.20 9.23 -39.51
CA LEU A 104 -2.38 10.46 -40.26
C LEU A 104 -3.44 10.24 -41.34
N VAL A 105 -4.44 11.12 -41.40
CA VAL A 105 -5.48 11.07 -42.44
C VAL A 105 -5.58 12.41 -43.16
N ASN A 106 -5.88 12.36 -44.46
CA ASN A 106 -6.30 13.54 -45.19
C ASN A 106 -7.76 13.83 -44.83
N SER A 107 -7.98 14.96 -44.16
CA SER A 107 -9.27 15.41 -43.63
C SER A 107 -9.93 16.50 -44.49
N GLY A 108 -9.43 16.70 -45.72
CA GLY A 108 -9.96 17.66 -46.68
C GLY A 108 -8.88 18.62 -47.19
N SER A 109 -9.29 19.84 -47.52
CA SER A 109 -8.36 20.85 -48.04
C SER A 109 -8.51 22.21 -47.36
N HIS A 110 -7.40 22.92 -47.22
CA HIS A 110 -7.36 24.33 -46.91
C HIS A 110 -7.51 25.14 -48.21
N PHE A 111 -8.40 26.12 -48.20
CA PHE A 111 -8.67 27.01 -49.35
C PHE A 111 -8.97 26.24 -50.65
N LEU A 112 -9.55 25.04 -50.56
CA LEU A 112 -9.82 24.11 -51.67
C LEU A 112 -8.58 23.56 -52.40
N LEU A 113 -7.38 24.05 -52.11
CA LEU A 113 -6.16 23.77 -52.89
C LEU A 113 -5.14 22.91 -52.13
N PHE A 114 -5.00 23.11 -50.82
CA PHE A 114 -3.92 22.51 -50.07
C PHE A 114 -4.41 21.36 -49.18
N PRO A 115 -3.71 20.22 -49.10
CA PRO A 115 -4.16 19.10 -48.28
C PRO A 115 -4.19 19.46 -46.80
N LYS A 116 -5.19 18.98 -46.07
CA LYS A 116 -5.33 19.14 -44.61
C LYS A 116 -5.15 17.79 -43.92
N TYR A 117 -4.09 17.64 -43.15
CA TYR A 117 -3.84 16.40 -42.40
C TYR A 117 -4.24 16.52 -40.93
N THR A 118 -4.93 15.50 -40.41
CA THR A 118 -5.24 15.34 -38.99
C THR A 118 -4.85 13.96 -38.50
N LEU A 119 -4.73 13.80 -37.19
CA LEU A 119 -4.56 12.51 -36.54
C LEU A 119 -5.93 11.87 -36.31
N LYS A 120 -6.20 10.76 -36.99
CA LYS A 120 -7.31 9.88 -36.59
C LYS A 120 -6.88 9.09 -35.36
N VAL A 121 -7.51 9.34 -34.22
CA VAL A 121 -7.17 8.73 -32.94
C VAL A 121 -8.31 7.81 -32.50
N GLN A 122 -7.96 6.55 -32.20
CA GLN A 122 -8.88 5.55 -31.67
C GLN A 122 -9.39 5.96 -30.29
N VAL A 123 -10.69 5.86 -30.05
CA VAL A 123 -11.27 6.01 -28.70
C VAL A 123 -11.54 4.65 -28.07
N TYR A 124 -11.53 4.60 -26.73
CA TYR A 124 -11.71 3.39 -25.94
C TYR A 124 -12.84 3.58 -24.92
N ARG A 125 -13.43 2.47 -24.47
CA ARG A 125 -14.48 2.46 -23.46
C ARG A 125 -14.08 1.57 -22.28
N PRO A 126 -13.05 1.96 -21.50
CA PRO A 126 -12.61 1.17 -20.36
C PRO A 126 -13.59 1.31 -19.20
N GLN A 127 -13.55 0.33 -18.31
CA GLN A 127 -14.28 0.35 -17.05
C GLN A 127 -13.29 0.42 -15.88
N VAL A 128 -13.68 1.06 -14.79
CA VAL A 128 -12.94 1.00 -13.52
C VAL A 128 -13.73 0.11 -12.58
N GLN A 129 -13.06 -0.82 -11.90
CA GLN A 129 -13.70 -1.70 -10.91
C GLN A 129 -13.06 -1.59 -9.53
N THR A 130 -13.82 -1.86 -8.49
CA THR A 130 -13.38 -1.93 -7.09
C THR A 130 -14.23 -2.92 -6.30
N ASN A 131 -13.82 -3.23 -5.07
CA ASN A 131 -14.42 -4.25 -4.21
C ASN A 131 -15.30 -3.71 -3.07
N HIS A 132 -15.43 -2.39 -2.93
CA HIS A 132 -16.18 -1.80 -1.81
C HIS A 132 -17.44 -1.08 -2.26
N PRO A 133 -18.57 -1.25 -1.53
CA PRO A 133 -19.81 -0.54 -1.84
C PRO A 133 -19.67 0.96 -1.60
N ASN A 134 -20.57 1.72 -2.22
CA ASN A 134 -20.61 3.18 -2.08
C ASN A 134 -19.29 3.88 -2.45
N SER A 135 -18.50 3.24 -3.31
CA SER A 135 -17.29 3.82 -3.85
C SER A 135 -17.63 4.93 -4.83
N VAL A 136 -16.84 6.00 -4.82
CA VAL A 136 -16.97 7.16 -5.71
C VAL A 136 -15.72 7.26 -6.57
N LEU A 137 -15.91 7.34 -7.88
CA LEU A 137 -14.83 7.45 -8.86
C LEU A 137 -14.58 8.92 -9.22
N THR A 138 -13.31 9.31 -9.24
CA THR A 138 -12.85 10.59 -9.78
C THR A 138 -11.77 10.32 -10.82
N VAL A 139 -11.87 11.01 -11.97
CA VAL A 139 -10.96 10.86 -13.12
C VAL A 139 -10.43 12.22 -13.50
N ASN A 140 -9.11 12.41 -13.45
CA ASN A 140 -8.46 13.71 -13.69
C ASN A 140 -9.16 14.85 -12.92
N ASP A 141 -9.37 14.64 -11.62
CA ASP A 141 -10.09 15.54 -10.70
C ASP A 141 -11.59 15.76 -10.97
N HIS A 142 -12.16 15.13 -12.00
CA HIS A 142 -13.60 15.17 -12.26
C HIS A 142 -14.31 14.00 -11.57
N ASN A 143 -15.25 14.32 -10.68
CA ASN A 143 -16.08 13.33 -9.99
C ASN A 143 -17.09 12.72 -10.97
N LEU A 144 -17.02 11.41 -11.19
CA LEU A 144 -17.97 10.68 -12.03
C LEU A 144 -19.14 10.10 -11.23
N GLY A 145 -19.11 10.21 -9.90
CA GLY A 145 -20.18 9.78 -9.02
C GLY A 145 -19.95 8.41 -8.40
N LYS A 146 -21.04 7.81 -7.93
CA LYS A 146 -21.05 6.53 -7.23
C LYS A 146 -20.92 5.40 -8.24
N MET A 147 -20.09 4.41 -7.92
CA MET A 147 -19.92 3.19 -8.72
C MET A 147 -21.08 2.22 -8.46
N ASP A 148 -21.56 1.57 -9.52
CA ASP A 148 -22.68 0.64 -9.49
C ASP A 148 -22.21 -0.80 -9.27
N GLY A 149 -23.07 -1.67 -8.75
CA GLY A 149 -22.76 -3.09 -8.60
C GLY A 149 -23.17 -3.66 -7.25
N ALA A 150 -22.77 -4.92 -7.02
CA ALA A 150 -23.08 -5.70 -5.82
C ALA A 150 -22.01 -6.77 -5.61
N ASN A 151 -22.07 -7.49 -4.49
CA ASN A 151 -21.22 -8.65 -4.20
C ASN A 151 -19.72 -8.38 -4.42
N GLN A 152 -19.24 -7.25 -3.91
CA GLN A 152 -17.83 -6.81 -4.03
C GLN A 152 -17.33 -6.64 -5.47
N ASN A 153 -18.23 -6.48 -6.43
CA ASN A 153 -17.90 -6.08 -7.78
C ASN A 153 -18.64 -4.79 -8.10
N PHE A 154 -17.97 -3.67 -7.85
CA PHE A 154 -18.48 -2.34 -8.14
C PHE A 154 -17.70 -1.76 -9.30
N TYR A 155 -18.39 -1.22 -10.29
CA TYR A 155 -17.80 -0.75 -11.52
C TYR A 155 -18.40 0.57 -11.98
N GLN A 156 -17.65 1.27 -12.83
CA GLN A 156 -18.14 2.44 -13.52
C GLN A 156 -17.45 2.57 -14.88
N ASP A 157 -18.25 2.81 -15.91
CA ASP A 157 -17.78 3.06 -17.28
C ASP A 157 -17.22 4.49 -17.38
N LEU A 158 -16.05 4.65 -18.02
CA LEU A 158 -15.48 5.98 -18.27
C LEU A 158 -16.12 6.70 -19.46
N GLY A 159 -17.04 6.02 -20.16
CA GLY A 159 -17.50 6.41 -21.48
C GLY A 159 -16.39 6.27 -22.52
N GLN A 160 -16.60 6.89 -23.67
CA GLN A 160 -15.57 6.94 -24.71
C GLN A 160 -14.49 7.98 -24.37
N VAL A 161 -13.26 7.49 -24.21
CA VAL A 161 -12.09 8.29 -23.84
C VAL A 161 -10.98 8.13 -24.88
N PHE A 162 -10.19 9.18 -25.07
CA PHE A 162 -8.97 9.11 -25.88
C PHE A 162 -7.88 8.31 -25.13
N PRO A 163 -6.92 7.67 -25.83
CA PRO A 163 -5.77 7.07 -25.19
C PRO A 163 -4.96 8.12 -24.44
N GLY A 164 -4.22 7.68 -23.43
CA GLY A 164 -3.31 8.56 -22.71
C GLY A 164 -3.19 8.25 -21.22
N ARG A 165 -2.63 9.21 -20.49
CA ARG A 165 -2.31 9.11 -19.06
C ARG A 165 -3.45 9.73 -18.24
N TYR A 166 -4.10 8.90 -17.42
CA TYR A 166 -5.24 9.27 -16.57
C TYR A 166 -4.91 9.10 -15.10
N HIS A 167 -5.36 10.04 -14.28
CA HIS A 167 -5.34 9.93 -12.83
C HIS A 167 -6.70 9.44 -12.34
N LEU A 168 -6.71 8.30 -11.65
CA LEU A 168 -7.91 7.65 -11.13
C LEU A 168 -7.86 7.63 -9.61
N LEU A 169 -8.96 8.05 -9.00
CA LEU A 169 -9.15 8.06 -7.56
C LEU A 169 -10.46 7.36 -7.23
N VAL A 170 -10.40 6.28 -6.47
CA VAL A 170 -11.58 5.61 -5.91
C VAL A 170 -11.63 5.87 -4.42
N LYS A 171 -12.67 6.59 -3.98
CA LYS A 171 -12.89 6.92 -2.56
C LYS A 171 -14.02 6.08 -2.01
N THR A 172 -13.84 5.48 -0.84
CA THR A 172 -14.87 4.66 -0.20
C THR A 172 -14.81 4.80 1.33
N LYS A 173 -15.83 4.30 2.02
CA LYS A 173 -15.89 4.25 3.48
C LYS A 173 -16.10 2.82 3.96
N VAL A 174 -15.10 2.25 4.63
CA VAL A 174 -15.13 0.87 5.14
C VAL A 174 -14.98 0.90 6.66
N ALA A 175 -15.94 0.31 7.38
CA ALA A 175 -15.95 0.27 8.84
C ALA A 175 -15.68 1.64 9.49
N GLY A 176 -16.33 2.70 8.98
CA GLY A 176 -16.16 4.07 9.47
C GLY A 176 -14.96 4.85 8.90
N ARG A 177 -14.01 4.18 8.25
CA ARG A 177 -12.75 4.76 7.76
C ARG A 177 -12.86 5.17 6.30
N LYS A 178 -12.39 6.37 5.98
CA LYS A 178 -12.25 6.84 4.58
C LYS A 178 -11.03 6.18 3.96
N LEU A 179 -11.22 5.44 2.88
CA LEU A 179 -10.17 4.78 2.11
C LEU A 179 -10.07 5.40 0.73
N THR A 180 -8.89 5.33 0.13
CA THR A 180 -8.64 5.85 -1.22
C THR A 180 -7.68 4.93 -1.95
N ALA A 181 -8.06 4.47 -3.14
CA ALA A 181 -7.13 3.95 -4.13
C ALA A 181 -6.79 5.08 -5.10
N ASP A 182 -5.50 5.32 -5.30
CA ASP A 182 -4.95 6.39 -6.13
C ASP A 182 -3.98 5.78 -7.13
N ALA A 183 -4.25 5.95 -8.42
CA ALA A 183 -3.42 5.39 -9.48
C ALA A 183 -3.33 6.33 -10.69
N ILE A 184 -2.14 6.36 -11.29
CA ILE A 184 -1.96 6.93 -12.63
C ILE A 184 -1.84 5.78 -13.62
N VAL A 185 -2.77 5.70 -14.57
CA VAL A 185 -2.85 4.61 -15.55
C VAL A 185 -2.74 5.13 -16.98
N ASN A 186 -2.12 4.33 -17.85
CA ASN A 186 -2.07 4.59 -19.28
C ASN A 186 -3.16 3.77 -19.98
N ILE A 187 -4.17 4.44 -20.54
CA ILE A 187 -5.29 3.81 -21.24
C ILE A 187 -4.96 3.73 -22.73
N TRP A 188 -4.89 2.52 -23.27
CA TRP A 188 -4.65 2.23 -24.70
C TRP A 188 -5.55 1.10 -25.23
N SER A 189 -6.56 0.71 -24.44
CA SER A 189 -7.51 -0.35 -24.75
C SER A 189 -8.75 -0.21 -23.85
N SER A 190 -9.85 -0.89 -24.20
CA SER A 190 -11.07 -0.95 -23.38
C SER A 190 -10.97 -1.95 -22.21
N LYS A 191 -9.76 -2.28 -21.75
CA LYS A 191 -9.57 -3.19 -20.61
C LYS A 191 -10.05 -2.55 -19.31
N THR A 192 -10.59 -3.40 -18.43
CA THR A 192 -11.00 -2.99 -17.08
C THR A 192 -9.78 -2.67 -16.22
N ILE A 193 -9.87 -1.56 -15.49
CA ILE A 193 -8.83 -1.06 -14.60
C ILE A 193 -9.22 -1.42 -13.17
N ASN A 194 -8.35 -2.19 -12.51
CA ASN A 194 -8.61 -2.69 -11.17
C ASN A 194 -8.12 -1.70 -10.09
N MET A 195 -9.06 -1.12 -9.35
CA MET A 195 -8.86 -0.21 -8.22
C MET A 195 -9.38 -0.84 -6.91
N THR A 196 -9.21 -2.15 -6.76
CA THR A 196 -9.52 -2.90 -5.54
C THR A 196 -8.68 -2.37 -4.37
N ILE A 197 -9.33 -2.10 -3.24
CA ILE A 197 -8.66 -1.72 -2.00
C ILE A 197 -8.51 -2.97 -1.14
N LYS A 198 -7.27 -3.39 -0.93
CA LYS A 198 -6.95 -4.53 -0.07
C LYS A 198 -7.34 -4.22 1.38
N THR A 199 -8.19 -5.07 1.94
CA THR A 199 -8.56 -5.07 3.36
C THR A 199 -8.26 -6.43 3.97
N GLY A 200 -8.12 -6.49 5.29
CA GLY A 200 -7.98 -7.73 6.02
C GLY A 200 -8.70 -7.67 7.37
N THR A 201 -9.21 -8.82 7.79
CA THR A 201 -9.75 -9.03 9.14
C THR A 201 -8.72 -9.83 9.95
N PHE A 202 -8.40 -9.36 11.15
CA PHE A 202 -7.41 -9.99 12.02
C PHE A 202 -7.60 -9.60 13.49
N GLN A 203 -7.08 -10.43 14.39
CA GLN A 203 -6.97 -10.12 15.81
C GLN A 203 -5.53 -9.83 16.20
N ILE A 204 -5.34 -8.76 16.97
CA ILE A 204 -4.06 -8.47 17.61
C ILE A 204 -4.04 -9.11 18.99
N ARG A 205 -2.94 -9.80 19.32
CA ARG A 205 -2.63 -10.30 20.68
C ARG A 205 -1.31 -9.72 21.15
N SER A 206 -1.30 -9.09 22.32
CA SER A 206 -0.08 -8.59 22.96
C SER A 206 -0.32 -8.29 24.44
N VAL A 207 0.53 -7.50 25.08
CA VAL A 207 0.37 -7.13 26.49
C VAL A 207 -0.96 -6.41 26.75
N SER A 208 -1.59 -6.72 27.89
CA SER A 208 -2.85 -6.10 28.35
C SER A 208 -2.76 -4.57 28.34
N LYS A 209 -3.82 -3.90 27.87
CA LYS A 209 -3.88 -2.43 27.74
C LYS A 209 -2.77 -1.80 26.88
N GLY A 210 -2.08 -2.59 26.07
CA GLY A 210 -1.15 -2.07 25.05
C GLY A 210 -1.87 -1.19 24.03
N ILE A 211 -1.15 -0.21 23.49
CA ILE A 211 -1.66 0.72 22.48
C ILE A 211 -1.15 0.26 21.12
N VAL A 212 -2.07 -0.03 20.21
CA VAL A 212 -1.80 -0.44 18.84
C VAL A 212 -1.50 0.77 17.97
N TYR A 213 -0.36 0.72 17.29
CA TYR A 213 0.01 1.67 16.25
C TYR A 213 0.08 0.96 14.91
N ILE A 214 -0.56 1.56 13.89
CA ILE A 214 -0.45 1.12 12.49
C ILE A 214 0.00 2.33 11.70
N ASN A 215 1.09 2.20 10.94
CA ASN A 215 1.75 3.31 10.22
C ASN A 215 1.95 4.54 11.11
N ASP A 216 2.48 4.31 12.32
CA ASP A 216 2.76 5.30 13.37
C ASP A 216 1.56 6.09 13.92
N LYS A 217 0.33 5.73 13.54
CA LYS A 217 -0.90 6.30 14.11
C LYS A 217 -1.47 5.39 15.19
N LYS A 218 -1.87 5.98 16.32
CA LYS A 218 -2.63 5.27 17.37
C LYS A 218 -3.98 4.85 16.81
N VAL A 219 -4.28 3.55 16.79
CA VAL A 219 -5.53 3.03 16.20
C VAL A 219 -6.47 2.43 17.23
N LYS A 220 -5.95 1.69 18.22
CA LYS A 220 -6.78 0.99 19.22
C LYS A 220 -5.99 0.74 20.51
N VAL A 221 -6.70 0.54 21.62
CA VAL A 221 -6.12 0.06 22.88
C VAL A 221 -6.59 -1.39 23.07
N LEU A 222 -5.67 -2.28 23.40
CA LEU A 222 -5.97 -3.68 23.70
C LEU A 222 -6.78 -3.80 24.99
N ASP A 223 -7.60 -4.83 25.10
CA ASP A 223 -8.41 -5.08 26.29
C ASP A 223 -7.58 -5.56 27.51
N GLN A 224 -8.26 -6.02 28.56
CA GLN A 224 -7.60 -6.55 29.76
C GLN A 224 -6.82 -7.85 29.50
N ASN A 225 -7.21 -8.62 28.49
CA ASN A 225 -6.57 -9.88 28.10
C ASN A 225 -5.44 -9.65 27.08
N GLY A 226 -5.32 -8.41 26.56
CA GLY A 226 -4.31 -8.02 25.59
C GLY A 226 -4.74 -8.23 24.15
N GLN A 227 -6.03 -8.10 23.86
CA GLN A 227 -6.61 -8.45 22.56
C GLN A 227 -7.37 -7.28 21.94
N ALA A 228 -7.41 -7.24 20.61
CA ALA A 228 -8.31 -6.39 19.85
C ALA A 228 -8.48 -6.91 18.41
N SER A 229 -9.73 -7.07 17.98
CA SER A 229 -10.05 -7.44 16.60
C SER A 229 -10.21 -6.22 15.70
N PHE A 230 -9.85 -6.39 14.43
CA PHE A 230 -9.91 -5.44 13.35
C PHE A 230 -10.67 -6.08 12.20
N LYS A 231 -11.85 -5.55 11.85
CA LYS A 231 -12.65 -6.00 10.72
C LYS A 231 -12.41 -5.11 9.50
N ASN A 232 -12.16 -5.73 8.34
CA ASN A 232 -11.98 -5.05 7.05
C ASN A 232 -11.02 -3.85 7.13
N TYR A 233 -9.89 -4.01 7.82
CA TYR A 233 -8.91 -2.94 7.98
C TYR A 233 -8.10 -2.76 6.69
N PRO A 234 -7.86 -1.53 6.21
CA PRO A 234 -7.09 -1.30 4.99
C PRO A 234 -5.63 -1.74 5.15
N LEU A 235 -5.16 -2.53 4.19
CA LEU A 235 -3.78 -3.04 4.15
C LEU A 235 -3.11 -2.57 2.86
N ALA A 236 -2.52 -1.38 2.92
CA ALA A 236 -1.65 -0.90 1.85
C ALA A 236 -0.33 -1.70 1.87
N LYS A 237 0.37 -1.71 0.74
CA LYS A 237 1.75 -2.18 0.68
C LYS A 237 2.58 -1.47 1.76
N ASP A 238 3.45 -2.22 2.43
CA ASP A 238 4.30 -1.72 3.52
C ASP A 238 3.55 -1.27 4.79
N THR A 239 2.31 -1.73 5.00
CA THR A 239 1.61 -1.50 6.27
C THR A 239 2.42 -2.08 7.42
N GLU A 240 2.82 -1.23 8.37
CA GLU A 240 3.58 -1.60 9.56
C GLU A 240 2.72 -1.50 10.82
N LEU A 241 2.91 -2.44 11.74
CA LEU A 241 2.17 -2.50 13.00
C LEU A 241 3.10 -2.75 14.19
N TYR A 242 2.88 -2.05 15.30
CA TYR A 242 3.58 -2.32 16.55
C TYR A 242 2.74 -1.91 17.77
N ILE A 243 3.15 -2.35 18.95
CA ILE A 243 2.53 -2.04 20.23
C ILE A 243 3.43 -1.13 21.06
N LYS A 244 2.85 -0.11 21.70
CA LYS A 244 3.46 0.56 22.85
C LYS A 244 2.74 0.15 24.12
N ALA A 245 3.46 -0.10 25.19
CA ALA A 245 2.89 -0.40 26.50
C ALA A 245 3.63 0.34 27.61
N SER A 246 3.03 0.41 28.80
CA SER A 246 3.68 0.98 29.98
C SER A 246 4.13 -0.14 30.91
N TYR A 247 5.38 -0.12 31.31
CA TYR A 247 5.94 -0.98 32.34
C TYR A 247 6.60 -0.11 33.41
N GLN A 248 6.10 -0.16 34.65
CA GLN A 248 6.59 0.66 35.77
C GLN A 248 6.71 2.16 35.42
N GLY A 249 5.72 2.70 34.69
CA GLY A 249 5.69 4.10 34.26
C GLY A 249 6.54 4.43 33.03
N LYS A 250 7.32 3.49 32.50
CA LYS A 250 8.12 3.68 31.28
C LYS A 250 7.40 3.11 30.06
N THR A 251 7.47 3.84 28.95
CA THR A 251 6.96 3.34 27.66
C THR A 251 7.94 2.35 27.06
N ILE A 252 7.45 1.17 26.72
CA ILE A 252 8.17 0.13 25.99
C ILE A 252 7.49 -0.13 24.65
N LYS A 253 8.26 -0.61 23.66
CA LYS A 253 7.79 -0.83 22.29
C LYS A 253 8.12 -2.24 21.80
N SER A 254 7.19 -2.87 21.10
CA SER A 254 7.43 -4.13 20.38
C SER A 254 8.24 -3.90 19.11
N GLU A 255 8.70 -4.98 18.49
CA GLU A 255 9.14 -4.99 17.10
C GLU A 255 8.00 -4.58 16.17
N LYS A 256 8.37 -4.09 14.98
CA LYS A 256 7.42 -3.78 13.92
C LYS A 256 7.13 -5.05 13.12
N VAL A 257 5.86 -5.40 13.01
CA VAL A 257 5.36 -6.31 11.98
C VAL A 257 5.39 -5.53 10.68
N LYS A 258 6.22 -5.95 9.72
CA LYS A 258 6.42 -5.26 8.45
C LYS A 258 5.61 -5.93 7.36
N ASP A 259 5.17 -5.11 6.39
CA ASP A 259 4.39 -5.56 5.24
C ASP A 259 3.24 -6.50 5.62
N LEU A 260 2.43 -6.05 6.59
CA LEU A 260 1.26 -6.79 7.07
C LEU A 260 0.32 -7.17 5.92
N SER A 261 0.33 -6.36 4.85
CA SER A 261 -0.45 -6.62 3.64
C SER A 261 -0.08 -7.94 2.97
N SER A 262 1.18 -8.34 2.96
CA SER A 262 1.61 -9.61 2.37
C SER A 262 1.39 -10.80 3.29
N SER A 263 1.34 -10.57 4.61
CA SER A 263 1.14 -11.63 5.61
C SER A 263 -0.33 -12.08 5.76
N ILE A 264 -1.28 -11.22 5.38
CA ILE A 264 -2.71 -11.50 5.49
C ILE A 264 -3.31 -11.65 4.09
N ASN A 265 -3.92 -12.81 3.82
CA ASN A 265 -4.64 -13.02 2.57
C ASN A 265 -5.93 -12.17 2.56
N SER A 266 -6.14 -11.43 1.47
CA SER A 266 -7.31 -10.56 1.25
C SER A 266 -8.63 -11.31 1.13
N GLU A 267 -8.60 -12.59 0.74
CA GLU A 267 -9.82 -13.37 0.50
C GLU A 267 -10.55 -13.76 1.79
N PHE A 268 -9.94 -13.53 2.96
CA PHE A 268 -10.56 -13.68 4.27
C PHE A 268 -11.40 -12.46 4.71
N SER A 269 -11.62 -11.49 3.83
CA SER A 269 -12.52 -10.35 4.08
C SER A 269 -14.01 -10.69 3.83
N ASN A 270 -14.33 -11.94 3.46
CA ASN A 270 -15.58 -12.32 2.77
C ASN A 270 -16.54 -13.21 3.55
N SER A 271 -16.25 -13.59 4.77
CA SER A 271 -17.20 -14.33 5.56
C SER A 271 -18.09 -13.37 6.34
N GLU A 272 -19.31 -13.83 6.57
CA GLU A 272 -20.16 -13.33 7.64
C GLU A 272 -19.50 -13.47 9.02
N ASP A 273 -18.24 -13.94 9.12
CA ASP A 273 -17.39 -14.00 10.31
C ASP A 273 -17.45 -12.66 11.03
N ASP A 274 -18.22 -12.69 12.09
CA ASP A 274 -18.24 -11.68 13.11
C ASP A 274 -16.98 -11.91 13.96
N THR A 275 -16.58 -10.88 14.70
CA THR A 275 -15.54 -10.99 15.72
C THR A 275 -15.84 -12.05 16.80
N SER A 276 -16.98 -12.75 16.71
CA SER A 276 -17.41 -13.88 17.52
C SER A 276 -16.56 -15.13 17.35
N ASP A 277 -15.91 -15.30 16.19
CA ASP A 277 -15.16 -16.53 15.87
C ASP A 277 -13.74 -16.52 16.45
N TYR A 278 -13.29 -15.37 16.94
CA TYR A 278 -12.13 -15.32 17.82
C TYR A 278 -12.51 -15.90 19.19
N GLY A 279 -12.57 -17.22 19.27
CA GLY A 279 -12.98 -17.99 20.44
C GLY A 279 -12.25 -17.54 21.71
N SER A 280 -12.95 -17.56 22.84
CA SER A 280 -12.49 -17.07 24.16
C SER A 280 -11.02 -17.41 24.46
N VAL A 281 -10.13 -16.44 24.23
CA VAL A 281 -8.69 -16.71 24.22
C VAL A 281 -8.03 -16.40 25.56
N THR A 282 -7.18 -17.32 25.99
CA THR A 282 -6.23 -17.18 27.09
C THR A 282 -5.41 -15.90 27.03
N ASN A 283 -5.14 -15.29 28.19
CA ASN A 283 -4.28 -14.11 28.34
C ASN A 283 -2.95 -14.23 27.60
N TYR A 284 -2.49 -13.11 27.01
CA TYR A 284 -1.14 -13.02 26.47
C TYR A 284 -0.09 -13.41 27.50
N ALA A 285 0.82 -14.31 27.10
CA ALA A 285 1.78 -14.90 28.01
C ALA A 285 3.17 -15.11 27.36
N GLY A 286 3.51 -14.26 26.39
CA GLY A 286 4.84 -14.14 25.81
C GLY A 286 4.85 -14.19 24.28
N ASN A 287 6.03 -14.01 23.69
CA ASN A 287 6.25 -14.12 22.25
C ASN A 287 5.82 -15.49 21.70
N GLN A 288 5.31 -15.46 20.47
CA GLN A 288 5.15 -16.64 19.62
C GLN A 288 6.35 -16.79 18.69
N ASN A 289 6.39 -17.87 17.91
CA ASN A 289 7.46 -18.11 16.94
C ASN A 289 7.41 -17.15 15.74
N ARG A 290 6.22 -16.63 15.42
CA ARG A 290 5.96 -15.71 14.31
C ARG A 290 5.12 -14.54 14.81
N ASP A 291 5.28 -13.40 14.15
CA ASP A 291 4.52 -12.18 14.40
C ASP A 291 3.16 -12.17 13.72
N VAL A 292 2.98 -12.95 12.64
CA VAL A 292 1.69 -13.23 12.01
C VAL A 292 1.53 -14.73 11.79
N TYR A 293 0.37 -15.26 12.16
CA TYR A 293 0.02 -16.68 11.96
C TYR A 293 -1.50 -16.84 11.90
N GLN A 294 -1.96 -17.99 11.42
CA GLN A 294 -3.36 -18.41 11.53
C GLN A 294 -3.52 -19.31 12.75
N ASP A 295 -4.59 -19.13 13.51
CA ASP A 295 -4.92 -20.07 14.59
C ASP A 295 -5.62 -21.34 14.08
N VAL A 296 -6.16 -22.14 14.99
CA VAL A 296 -6.76 -23.44 14.66
C VAL A 296 -8.04 -23.34 13.83
N GLU A 297 -8.68 -22.17 13.82
CA GLU A 297 -9.90 -21.88 13.06
C GLU A 297 -9.55 -21.20 11.72
N GLY A 298 -8.27 -20.97 11.44
CA GLY A 298 -7.79 -20.30 10.23
C GLY A 298 -7.71 -18.78 10.36
N ASP A 299 -8.04 -18.26 11.54
CA ASP A 299 -8.17 -16.85 11.83
C ASP A 299 -6.80 -16.15 11.94
N TYR A 300 -6.65 -14.99 11.30
CA TYR A 300 -5.37 -14.27 11.30
C TYR A 300 -5.11 -13.61 12.66
N VAL A 301 -4.02 -14.03 13.31
CA VAL A 301 -3.52 -13.45 14.55
C VAL A 301 -2.22 -12.70 14.30
N VAL A 302 -2.22 -11.42 14.68
CA VAL A 302 -1.05 -10.55 14.67
C VAL A 302 -0.52 -10.41 16.09
N ASN A 303 0.68 -10.91 16.34
CA ASN A 303 1.36 -10.93 17.63
C ASN A 303 2.74 -10.25 17.53
N PRO A 304 2.81 -8.91 17.60
CA PRO A 304 4.06 -8.19 17.52
C PRO A 304 5.05 -8.68 18.59
N LEU A 305 6.24 -9.07 18.15
CA LEU A 305 7.25 -9.69 19.01
C LEU A 305 7.94 -8.64 19.88
N TRP A 306 8.31 -9.02 21.09
CA TRP A 306 9.07 -8.16 22.00
C TRP A 306 10.52 -8.65 22.08
N THR A 307 11.47 -7.80 21.71
CA THR A 307 12.89 -8.16 21.68
C THR A 307 13.40 -8.59 23.05
N GLY A 308 14.18 -9.66 23.09
CA GLY A 308 14.84 -10.15 24.31
C GLY A 308 13.95 -10.95 25.26
N LEU A 309 12.68 -11.19 24.93
CA LEU A 309 11.80 -12.01 25.78
C LEU A 309 12.34 -13.43 25.97
N ILE A 310 12.39 -13.89 27.21
CA ILE A 310 12.69 -15.29 27.53
C ILE A 310 11.53 -16.19 27.13
N THR A 311 11.82 -17.37 26.59
CA THR A 311 10.76 -18.35 26.30
C THR A 311 10.32 -19.08 27.58
N ARG A 312 9.10 -19.63 27.62
CA ARG A 312 8.63 -20.45 28.75
C ARG A 312 9.55 -21.63 29.06
N ASN A 313 10.08 -22.27 28.01
CA ASN A 313 10.99 -23.41 28.17
C ASN A 313 12.32 -22.99 28.78
N GLU A 314 12.93 -21.92 28.28
CA GLU A 314 14.18 -21.38 28.84
C GLU A 314 14.01 -20.92 30.28
N ALA A 315 12.96 -20.13 30.57
CA ALA A 315 12.65 -19.68 31.92
C ALA A 315 12.46 -20.87 32.87
N GLY A 316 11.65 -21.86 32.48
CA GLY A 316 11.43 -23.08 33.26
C GLY A 316 12.72 -23.85 33.54
N LYS A 317 13.55 -24.08 32.52
CA LYS A 317 14.86 -24.75 32.66
C LYS A 317 15.79 -23.98 33.59
N LEU A 318 15.88 -22.67 33.41
CA LEU A 318 16.80 -21.81 34.14
C LEU A 318 16.39 -21.70 35.61
N LEU A 319 15.10 -21.54 35.89
CA LEU A 319 14.54 -21.61 37.25
C LEU A 319 14.78 -22.98 37.88
N TYR A 320 14.40 -24.07 37.21
CA TYR A 320 14.53 -25.44 37.73
C TYR A 320 15.96 -25.77 38.14
N ARG A 321 16.93 -25.49 37.27
CA ARG A 321 18.35 -25.77 37.52
C ARG A 321 18.86 -24.97 38.72
N ASN A 322 18.55 -23.68 38.80
CA ASN A 322 19.08 -22.82 39.85
C ASN A 322 18.41 -23.02 41.22
N TYR A 323 17.15 -23.44 41.29
CA TYR A 323 16.53 -23.81 42.58
C TYR A 323 17.12 -25.11 43.18
N LEU A 324 17.66 -26.01 42.35
CA LEU A 324 18.31 -27.24 42.79
C LEU A 324 19.82 -27.08 43.04
N LYS A 325 20.52 -26.43 42.12
CA LYS A 325 21.96 -26.16 42.20
C LYS A 325 22.25 -24.78 41.59
N PRO A 326 22.22 -23.70 42.40
CA PRO A 326 22.47 -22.35 41.92
C PRO A 326 23.82 -22.25 41.21
N ASN A 327 23.85 -21.70 39.99
CA ASN A 327 25.07 -21.37 39.26
C ASN A 327 25.15 -19.86 39.05
N ALA A 328 26.24 -19.24 39.48
CA ALA A 328 26.45 -17.80 39.40
C ALA A 328 26.36 -17.26 37.96
N ASP A 329 26.84 -18.01 36.95
CA ASP A 329 26.85 -17.53 35.56
C ASP A 329 25.45 -17.43 34.93
N ASN A 330 24.42 -17.94 35.61
CA ASN A 330 23.02 -17.76 35.22
C ASN A 330 22.40 -16.46 35.75
N PHE A 331 23.16 -15.64 36.48
CA PHE A 331 22.67 -14.42 37.10
C PHE A 331 23.42 -13.20 36.58
N VAL A 332 22.68 -12.09 36.41
CA VAL A 332 23.29 -10.76 36.19
C VAL A 332 24.17 -10.44 37.39
N ASP A 333 25.39 -9.95 37.16
CA ASP A 333 26.42 -9.70 38.19
C ASP A 333 26.94 -10.95 38.91
N LYS A 334 26.66 -12.15 38.38
CA LYS A 334 27.19 -13.42 38.85
C LYS A 334 27.04 -13.62 40.36
N LYS A 335 28.14 -13.84 41.08
CA LYS A 335 28.18 -14.05 42.54
C LYS A 335 27.70 -12.84 43.34
N LYS A 336 27.70 -11.64 42.77
CA LYS A 336 27.24 -10.41 43.43
C LYS A 336 25.71 -10.31 43.46
N ASN A 337 25.00 -11.05 42.61
CA ASN A 337 23.54 -11.01 42.52
C ASN A 337 22.85 -11.37 43.84
N LYS A 338 21.90 -10.53 44.27
CA LYS A 338 21.14 -10.75 45.52
C LYS A 338 20.30 -12.03 45.48
N SER A 339 19.68 -12.34 44.35
CA SER A 339 18.84 -13.54 44.19
C SER A 339 19.68 -14.82 44.22
N TYR A 340 20.87 -14.81 43.61
CA TYR A 340 21.83 -15.91 43.70
C TYR A 340 22.24 -16.17 45.16
N LYS A 341 22.65 -15.13 45.89
CA LYS A 341 23.03 -15.23 47.31
C LYS A 341 21.87 -15.77 48.16
N ASN A 342 20.65 -15.32 47.91
CA ASN A 342 19.46 -15.80 48.63
C ASN A 342 19.14 -17.28 48.32
N LEU A 343 19.34 -17.72 47.08
CA LEU A 343 19.19 -19.13 46.72
C LEU A 343 20.23 -20.03 47.38
N LEU A 344 21.49 -19.59 47.52
CA LEU A 344 22.52 -20.38 48.22
C LEU A 344 22.11 -20.69 49.66
N LYS A 345 21.48 -19.72 50.34
CA LYS A 345 20.95 -19.87 51.69
C LYS A 345 19.71 -20.78 51.77
N ASN A 346 18.92 -20.85 50.69
CA ASN A 346 17.60 -21.51 50.68
C ASN A 346 17.48 -22.59 49.59
N LYS A 347 18.57 -23.26 49.22
CA LYS A 347 18.57 -24.24 48.12
C LYS A 347 17.72 -25.46 48.46
N LEU A 348 17.01 -26.00 47.47
CA LEU A 348 16.24 -27.22 47.64
C LEU A 348 17.16 -28.45 47.57
N ASN A 349 16.98 -29.39 48.50
CA ASN A 349 17.74 -30.63 48.48
C ASN A 349 17.17 -31.59 47.42
N LYS A 350 17.89 -31.75 46.31
CA LYS A 350 17.50 -32.60 45.17
C LYS A 350 17.26 -34.08 45.54
N LYS A 351 17.89 -34.60 46.60
CA LYS A 351 17.65 -35.98 47.08
C LYS A 351 16.33 -36.12 47.85
N LYS A 352 15.81 -35.02 48.41
CA LYS A 352 14.61 -35.03 49.28
C LYS A 352 13.36 -34.43 48.59
N VAL A 353 13.53 -33.66 47.53
CA VAL A 353 12.45 -32.90 46.88
C VAL A 353 12.42 -33.15 45.38
N LYS A 354 11.26 -33.56 44.86
CA LYS A 354 10.95 -33.50 43.42
C LYS A 354 10.36 -32.13 43.11
N LEU A 355 11.08 -31.32 42.33
CA LEU A 355 10.68 -29.98 41.91
C LEU A 355 10.06 -30.01 40.51
N ALA A 356 8.98 -29.27 40.30
CA ALA A 356 8.52 -28.85 38.99
C ALA A 356 8.34 -27.32 38.96
N VAL A 357 8.63 -26.70 37.81
CA VAL A 357 8.45 -25.27 37.58
C VAL A 357 7.38 -25.08 36.53
N LYS A 358 6.36 -24.29 36.83
CA LYS A 358 5.32 -23.88 35.87
C LYS A 358 5.44 -22.38 35.63
N VAL A 359 5.83 -21.98 34.42
CA VAL A 359 5.84 -20.57 34.03
C VAL A 359 4.42 -20.16 33.66
N ILE A 360 3.89 -19.13 34.33
CA ILE A 360 2.50 -18.70 34.19
C ILE A 360 2.40 -17.60 33.14
N LYS A 361 3.25 -16.58 33.24
CA LYS A 361 3.19 -15.39 32.40
C LYS A 361 4.60 -14.87 32.12
N ILE A 362 4.82 -14.38 30.91
CA ILE A 362 6.03 -13.68 30.50
C ILE A 362 5.59 -12.38 29.84
N LEU A 363 6.04 -11.25 30.38
CA LEU A 363 5.78 -9.91 29.86
C LEU A 363 7.10 -9.20 29.53
N PRO A 364 7.11 -8.30 28.53
CA PRO A 364 8.23 -7.39 28.31
C PRO A 364 8.37 -6.41 29.48
N ALA A 365 9.62 -6.18 29.89
CA ALA A 365 9.98 -5.17 30.89
C ALA A 365 10.85 -4.03 30.29
N GLY A 366 10.98 -3.98 28.95
CA GLY A 366 11.85 -3.04 28.23
C GLY A 366 13.31 -3.48 28.21
N ASP A 367 14.14 -2.87 27.35
CA ASP A 367 15.60 -3.04 27.31
C ASP A 367 16.08 -4.50 27.39
N ASN A 368 15.46 -5.40 26.61
CA ASN A 368 15.75 -6.85 26.61
C ASN A 368 15.47 -7.58 27.94
N TYR A 369 14.64 -7.01 28.80
CA TYR A 369 14.18 -7.63 30.03
C TYR A 369 12.80 -8.29 29.90
N SER A 370 12.62 -9.38 30.61
CA SER A 370 11.36 -10.08 30.78
C SER A 370 10.92 -10.07 32.24
N ASP A 371 9.64 -9.83 32.48
CA ASP A 371 8.95 -10.05 33.75
C ASP A 371 8.23 -11.40 33.70
N VAL A 372 8.56 -12.28 34.63
CA VAL A 372 8.13 -13.67 34.66
C VAL A 372 7.43 -13.98 35.97
N ASN A 373 6.17 -14.39 35.86
CA ASN A 373 5.41 -14.99 36.95
C ASN A 373 5.47 -16.51 36.81
N TYR A 374 5.79 -17.21 37.89
CA TYR A 374 5.99 -18.66 37.88
C TYR A 374 5.60 -19.31 39.21
N GLN A 375 5.38 -20.62 39.15
CA GLN A 375 5.01 -21.44 40.28
C GLN A 375 6.02 -22.57 40.47
N LEU A 376 6.46 -22.77 41.71
CA LEU A 376 7.23 -23.94 42.12
C LEU A 376 6.29 -24.97 42.73
N VAL A 377 6.34 -26.20 42.24
CA VAL A 377 5.64 -27.35 42.82
C VAL A 377 6.67 -28.30 43.41
N CYS A 378 6.76 -28.33 44.73
CA CYS A 378 7.69 -29.15 45.48
C CYS A 378 6.95 -30.37 46.06
N LYS A 379 7.36 -31.58 45.67
CA LYS A 379 6.86 -32.83 46.24
C LYS A 379 7.94 -33.48 47.09
N PHE A 380 7.65 -33.79 48.35
CA PHE A 380 8.60 -34.40 49.29
C PHE A 380 7.89 -35.33 50.27
N LYS A 381 8.64 -36.15 51.01
CA LYS A 381 8.10 -36.97 52.10
C LYS A 381 8.24 -36.23 53.43
N GLN A 382 7.17 -36.16 54.21
CA GLN A 382 7.16 -35.66 55.57
C GLN A 382 6.45 -36.70 56.44
N ASN A 383 7.13 -37.22 57.46
CA ASN A 383 6.62 -38.28 58.35
C ASN A 383 6.05 -39.49 57.58
N GLY A 384 6.80 -39.97 56.57
CA GLY A 384 6.39 -41.09 55.71
C GLY A 384 5.33 -40.75 54.64
N LYS A 385 4.57 -39.66 54.79
CA LYS A 385 3.51 -39.24 53.86
C LYS A 385 4.05 -38.36 52.73
N LYS A 386 3.50 -38.49 51.53
CA LYS A 386 3.82 -37.64 50.38
C LYS A 386 3.11 -36.29 50.54
N THR A 387 3.88 -35.21 50.62
CA THR A 387 3.39 -33.83 50.73
C THR A 387 3.69 -33.06 49.44
N LYS A 388 2.74 -32.22 49.01
CA LYS A 388 2.88 -31.28 47.88
C LYS A 388 2.77 -29.85 48.40
N LYS A 389 3.80 -29.03 48.15
CA LYS A 389 3.80 -27.59 48.43
C LYS A 389 3.88 -26.82 47.13
N VAL A 390 3.01 -25.82 46.99
CA VAL A 390 2.96 -24.92 45.83
C VAL A 390 3.37 -23.52 46.28
N ILE A 391 4.27 -22.88 45.55
CA ILE A 391 4.77 -21.53 45.88
C ILE A 391 4.71 -20.67 44.62
N ASN A 392 3.96 -19.58 44.68
CA ASN A 392 3.83 -18.63 43.58
C ASN A 392 4.85 -17.51 43.72
N TYR A 393 5.42 -17.08 42.58
CA TYR A 393 6.33 -15.97 42.47
C TYR A 393 5.86 -15.01 41.39
N GLU A 394 5.96 -13.72 41.69
CA GLU A 394 5.68 -12.63 40.76
C GLU A 394 6.85 -11.66 40.65
N ASN A 395 6.92 -10.95 39.52
CA ASN A 395 7.95 -9.94 39.24
C ASN A 395 9.37 -10.52 39.14
N GLY A 396 9.51 -11.74 38.59
CA GLY A 396 10.82 -12.32 38.29
C GLY A 396 11.44 -11.66 37.07
N ILE A 397 12.60 -11.02 37.19
CA ILE A 397 13.24 -10.28 36.10
C ILE A 397 14.37 -11.08 35.47
N PHE A 398 14.27 -11.30 34.16
CA PHE A 398 15.27 -11.96 33.32
C PHE A 398 15.79 -10.98 32.28
N HIS A 399 17.05 -11.11 31.88
CA HIS A 399 17.74 -10.23 30.94
C HIS A 399 18.38 -11.04 29.82
N ARG A 400 18.09 -10.69 28.56
CA ARG A 400 18.83 -11.20 27.42
C ARG A 400 20.12 -10.41 27.26
N SER A 401 21.24 -11.07 27.50
CA SER A 401 22.59 -10.52 27.31
C SER A 401 23.31 -11.33 26.24
N GLY A 402 23.40 -10.77 25.03
CA GLY A 402 23.87 -11.49 23.83
C GLY A 402 22.97 -12.70 23.54
N GLU A 403 23.55 -13.88 23.48
CA GLU A 403 22.81 -15.13 23.24
C GLU A 403 22.25 -15.79 24.50
N LYS A 404 22.53 -15.24 25.69
CA LYS A 404 22.17 -15.86 26.97
C LYS A 404 21.04 -15.13 27.67
N GLN A 405 20.16 -15.89 28.32
CA GLN A 405 19.18 -15.38 29.26
C GLN A 405 19.73 -15.49 30.68
N LEU A 406 19.66 -14.42 31.46
CA LEU A 406 20.21 -14.31 32.82
C LEU A 406 19.13 -13.89 33.81
N ILE A 407 19.16 -14.41 35.04
CA ILE A 407 18.31 -13.93 36.14
C ILE A 407 18.88 -12.64 36.71
N LYS A 408 18.12 -11.56 36.65
CA LYS A 408 18.38 -10.35 37.44
C LYS A 408 17.73 -10.48 38.81
N HIS A 409 16.46 -10.89 38.86
CA HIS A 409 15.68 -11.03 40.08
C HIS A 409 14.75 -12.26 40.02
N LEU A 410 14.67 -13.05 41.09
CA LEU A 410 13.74 -14.21 41.15
C LEU A 410 12.29 -13.83 41.45
N GLY A 411 12.03 -12.56 41.74
CA GLY A 411 10.71 -12.10 42.14
C GLY A 411 10.43 -12.27 43.63
N LYS A 412 9.19 -11.98 44.01
CA LYS A 412 8.70 -12.08 45.39
C LYS A 412 7.71 -13.23 45.48
N LYS A 413 7.77 -13.96 46.61
CA LYS A 413 6.77 -14.97 46.95
C LYS A 413 5.44 -14.28 47.20
N VAL A 414 4.37 -14.80 46.62
CA VAL A 414 3.01 -14.33 46.85
C VAL A 414 2.25 -15.43 47.61
N LYS A 415 1.47 -15.03 48.61
CA LYS A 415 0.72 -15.95 49.46
C LYS A 415 -0.46 -16.54 48.72
#